data_AF-A0A7V9JDC0-F1
#
_entry.id   AF-A0A7V9JDC0-F1
#
_cell.length_a   1.000
_cell.length_b   1.000
_cell.length_c   1.000
_cell.angle_alpha   90.00
_cell.angle_beta   90.00
_cell.angle_gamma   90.00
#
_symmetry.space_group_name_H-M   'P 1'
#
loop_
_entity.id
_entity.type
_entity.pdbx_description
1 polymer ?
#
loop_
_entity_poly.entity_id
_entity_poly.type
_entity_poly.pdbx_seq_one_letter_code
_entity_poly.pdbx_strand_id
1 'polypeptide(L)'
;MIARNTIKPLRLFVLAALLLAFAFTAVAPTSADETRTGAIDAAVEWLRNQQLADGAFSAFGDESDPGATADVVFALAAAGIDPATVTSAAGSSPLDYLSASAESLAETPGLAGKVALAFIASGADPRAGSGANLIETVETGFNTNTGMYGEGLTNHTYAVLALAATDSEIEPAAIDTLLSTQISDGSWGFTGATTEGTGDSNTTALVIQALAALKTGDDAISEGIEYLRTLADENGAIAYDASTAPDLIGDANSTAVAIQAFVAAGEDPSGMIEALTTFQNENGAFFWQAEFPDDSLLATAQAVPALALVPLPVFPAETDAQDTSGVDAALSVARQPAEQAADCVYFEITQHNACGLFAEFWTANGGLMIFGYPMTEEFVDESGMTVQYFERARFEWHPDLSGTPYEVLLGRLGAEHIDHADQP
;
A
#
# COMPACT_ATOMS: atom_id res chain seq x y z
N MET A 1 -51.79 -58.51 51.53
CA MET A 1 -50.60 -58.26 52.36
C MET A 1 -49.77 -57.19 51.68
N ILE A 2 -49.50 -56.07 52.37
CA ILE A 2 -48.28 -55.21 52.29
C ILE A 2 -47.98 -54.60 50.89
N ALA A 3 -47.77 -53.30 50.64
CA ALA A 3 -47.73 -52.04 51.38
C ALA A 3 -47.82 -50.87 50.36
N ARG A 4 -48.15 -49.68 50.89
CA ARG A 4 -47.98 -48.32 50.30
C ARG A 4 -46.52 -48.12 49.84
N ASN A 5 -46.10 -47.17 48.97
CA ASN A 5 -46.53 -45.80 48.76
C ASN A 5 -45.76 -45.16 47.55
N THR A 6 -46.41 -44.25 46.80
CA THR A 6 -45.91 -42.97 46.20
C THR A 6 -44.61 -42.88 45.38
N ILE A 7 -44.70 -42.27 44.18
CA ILE A 7 -43.98 -41.04 43.73
C ILE A 7 -44.69 -40.45 42.47
N LYS A 8 -44.73 -39.11 42.38
CA LYS A 8 -45.44 -38.23 41.42
C LYS A 8 -44.86 -38.24 39.97
N PRO A 9 -45.62 -37.78 38.95
CA PRO A 9 -45.14 -37.70 37.57
C PRO A 9 -44.35 -36.39 37.32
N LEU A 10 -43.15 -36.51 36.77
CA LEU A 10 -42.34 -35.36 36.31
C LEU A 10 -42.42 -35.27 34.79
N ARG A 11 -42.88 -34.11 34.30
CA ARG A 11 -42.91 -33.72 32.89
C ARG A 11 -41.46 -33.52 32.40
N LEU A 12 -41.12 -34.08 31.23
CA LEU A 12 -39.90 -33.75 30.51
C LEU A 12 -40.28 -33.15 29.15
N PHE A 13 -40.20 -31.83 29.04
CA PHE A 13 -40.18 -31.13 27.75
C PHE A 13 -38.72 -31.03 27.32
N VAL A 14 -38.42 -31.52 26.11
CA VAL A 14 -37.13 -31.37 25.44
C VAL A 14 -37.10 -29.97 24.82
N LEU A 15 -36.19 -29.12 25.26
CA LEU A 15 -35.76 -27.93 24.50
C LEU A 15 -34.34 -28.22 24.01
N ALA A 16 -34.18 -28.29 22.69
CA ALA A 16 -32.89 -28.30 22.04
C ALA A 16 -32.38 -26.86 21.94
N ALA A 17 -31.22 -26.58 22.53
CA ALA A 17 -30.47 -25.34 22.31
C ALA A 17 -29.34 -25.66 21.30
N LEU A 18 -29.42 -25.07 20.11
CA LEU A 18 -28.34 -25.01 19.14
C LEU A 18 -27.43 -23.84 19.55
N LEU A 19 -26.26 -24.15 20.09
CA LEU A 19 -25.16 -23.22 20.25
C LEU A 19 -24.30 -23.30 18.97
N LEU A 20 -24.44 -22.33 18.07
CA LEU A 20 -23.43 -22.09 17.03
C LEU A 20 -22.24 -21.39 17.70
N ALA A 21 -21.16 -22.14 17.91
CA ALA A 21 -19.86 -21.56 18.21
C ALA A 21 -19.22 -21.14 16.89
N PHE A 22 -19.11 -19.83 16.64
CA PHE A 22 -18.19 -19.31 15.63
C PHE A 22 -16.77 -19.52 16.14
N ALA A 23 -16.10 -20.56 15.66
CA ALA A 23 -14.66 -20.71 15.82
C ALA A 23 -13.99 -19.79 14.80
N PHE A 24 -13.40 -18.69 15.28
CA PHE A 24 -12.36 -18.00 14.52
C PHE A 24 -11.20 -18.98 14.33
N THR A 25 -11.08 -19.58 13.15
CA THR A 25 -9.87 -20.30 12.79
C THR A 25 -8.84 -19.27 12.39
N ALA A 26 -7.87 -19.01 13.26
CA ALA A 26 -6.62 -18.39 12.84
C ALA A 26 -6.04 -19.27 11.72
N VAL A 27 -6.01 -18.73 10.50
CA VAL A 27 -5.34 -19.40 9.38
C VAL A 27 -3.85 -19.30 9.69
N ALA A 28 -3.20 -20.43 9.93
CA ALA A 28 -1.75 -20.46 10.09
C ALA A 28 -1.10 -20.00 8.77
N PRO A 29 0.01 -19.22 8.81
CA PRO A 29 0.71 -18.80 7.61
C PRO A 29 1.09 -20.02 6.77
N THR A 30 1.02 -19.87 5.44
CA THR A 30 1.41 -20.95 4.54
C THR A 30 2.93 -21.11 4.52
N SER A 31 3.44 -22.28 4.12
CA SER A 31 4.90 -22.48 3.97
C SER A 31 5.53 -21.53 2.95
N ALA A 32 4.74 -21.05 1.98
CA ALA A 32 5.18 -20.04 1.01
C ALA A 32 5.34 -18.67 1.68
N ASP A 33 4.40 -18.28 2.55
CA ASP A 33 4.51 -17.03 3.32
C ASP A 33 5.73 -17.07 4.27
N GLU A 34 5.95 -18.19 4.97
CA GLU A 34 7.11 -18.35 5.85
C GLU A 34 8.44 -18.26 5.09
N THR A 35 8.51 -18.86 3.89
CA THR A 35 9.70 -18.81 3.03
C THR A 35 9.99 -17.38 2.58
N ARG A 36 8.94 -16.65 2.19
CA ARG A 36 9.03 -15.26 1.73
C ARG A 36 9.44 -14.31 2.86
N THR A 37 8.84 -14.46 4.04
CA THR A 37 9.25 -13.70 5.23
C THR A 37 10.70 -13.96 5.59
N GLY A 38 11.15 -15.22 5.57
CA GLY A 38 12.56 -15.55 5.82
C GLY A 38 13.53 -14.94 4.80
N ALA A 39 13.13 -14.89 3.52
CA ALA A 39 13.91 -14.24 2.46
C ALA A 39 14.01 -12.72 2.67
N ILE A 40 12.90 -12.07 3.04
CA ILE A 40 12.87 -10.63 3.37
C ILE A 40 13.78 -10.32 4.57
N ASP A 41 13.68 -11.09 5.65
CA ASP A 41 14.47 -10.88 6.87
C ASP A 41 15.97 -10.96 6.58
N ALA A 42 16.40 -11.98 5.81
CA ALA A 42 17.81 -12.17 5.43
C ALA A 42 18.32 -11.03 4.53
N ALA A 43 17.51 -10.58 3.57
CA ALA A 43 17.85 -9.45 2.70
C ALA A 43 18.00 -8.13 3.47
N VAL A 44 17.05 -7.85 4.38
CA VAL A 44 17.09 -6.67 5.25
C VAL A 44 18.31 -6.71 6.17
N GLU A 45 18.62 -7.86 6.77
CA GLU A 45 19.81 -8.00 7.62
C GLU A 45 21.09 -7.72 6.81
N TRP A 46 21.17 -8.24 5.58
CA TRP A 46 22.29 -7.97 4.69
C TRP A 46 22.38 -6.47 4.31
N LEU A 47 21.26 -5.83 3.96
CA LEU A 47 21.19 -4.41 3.62
C LEU A 47 21.67 -3.53 4.76
N ARG A 48 21.24 -3.80 6.01
CA ARG A 48 21.70 -3.04 7.20
C ARG A 48 23.22 -3.04 7.36
N ASN A 49 23.89 -4.11 6.94
CA ASN A 49 25.35 -4.22 6.99
C ASN A 49 26.07 -3.47 5.86
N GLN A 50 25.35 -2.96 4.86
CA GLN A 50 25.92 -2.17 3.75
C GLN A 50 25.90 -0.65 4.03
N GLN A 51 25.31 -0.21 5.14
CA GLN A 51 25.09 1.21 5.39
C GLN A 51 26.43 1.95 5.60
N LEU A 52 26.62 3.03 4.86
CA LEU A 52 27.80 3.89 4.95
C LEU A 52 27.72 4.78 6.20
N ALA A 53 28.86 5.37 6.58
CA ALA A 53 28.96 6.16 7.81
C ALA A 53 28.02 7.38 7.82
N ASP A 54 27.76 7.99 6.68
CA ASP A 54 26.83 9.12 6.53
C ASP A 54 25.35 8.72 6.53
N GLY A 55 25.04 7.41 6.61
CA GLY A 55 23.69 6.86 6.60
C GLY A 55 23.22 6.38 5.22
N ALA A 56 24.00 6.65 4.17
CA ALA A 56 23.67 6.32 2.79
C ALA A 56 23.92 4.84 2.43
N PHE A 57 23.53 4.50 1.22
CA PHE A 57 23.89 3.26 0.53
C PHE A 57 24.50 3.58 -0.83
N SER A 58 25.34 2.66 -1.33
CA SER A 58 25.96 2.79 -2.65
C SER A 58 25.28 1.90 -3.68
N ALA A 59 24.99 2.43 -4.87
CA ALA A 59 24.58 1.61 -6.00
C ALA A 59 25.73 0.71 -6.49
N PHE A 60 26.95 1.27 -6.54
CA PHE A 60 28.15 0.60 -7.03
C PHE A 60 29.39 1.14 -6.32
N GLY A 61 30.23 0.25 -5.79
CA GLY A 61 31.43 0.65 -5.06
C GLY A 61 31.09 1.20 -3.67
N ASP A 62 31.77 2.27 -3.27
CA ASP A 62 31.72 2.82 -1.91
C ASP A 62 31.17 4.26 -1.86
N GLU A 63 30.60 4.76 -2.97
CA GLU A 63 30.09 6.14 -3.06
C GLU A 63 28.61 6.20 -2.65
N SER A 64 28.28 7.13 -1.75
CA SER A 64 26.90 7.39 -1.34
C SER A 64 26.04 7.82 -2.52
N ASP A 65 24.91 7.14 -2.73
CA ASP A 65 24.00 7.38 -3.85
C ASP A 65 22.56 7.60 -3.34
N PRO A 66 21.92 8.76 -3.64
CA PRO A 66 20.54 9.02 -3.21
C PRO A 66 19.52 8.06 -3.80
N GLY A 67 19.74 7.55 -5.01
CA GLY A 67 18.82 6.63 -5.69
C GLY A 67 18.82 5.24 -5.04
N ALA A 68 20.00 4.69 -4.75
CA ALA A 68 20.16 3.43 -4.03
C ALA A 68 19.72 3.56 -2.58
N THR A 69 20.00 4.70 -1.94
CA THR A 69 19.52 4.97 -0.59
C THR A 69 17.98 4.98 -0.53
N ALA A 70 17.32 5.59 -1.53
CA ALA A 70 15.87 5.53 -1.67
C ALA A 70 15.35 4.09 -1.88
N ASP A 71 16.02 3.27 -2.69
CA ASP A 71 15.66 1.84 -2.86
C ASP A 71 15.72 1.07 -1.55
N VAL A 72 16.74 1.32 -0.71
CA VAL A 72 16.84 0.70 0.61
C VAL A 72 15.75 1.21 1.56
N VAL A 73 15.38 2.49 1.48
CA VAL A 73 14.24 3.02 2.26
C VAL A 73 12.93 2.33 1.87
N PHE A 74 12.69 2.09 0.57
CA PHE A 74 11.54 1.30 0.12
C PHE A 74 11.58 -0.12 0.66
N ALA A 75 12.74 -0.78 0.62
CA ALA A 75 12.92 -2.12 1.15
C ALA A 75 12.59 -2.20 2.65
N LEU A 76 13.12 -1.27 3.45
CA LEU A 76 12.88 -1.22 4.89
C LEU A 76 11.38 -0.98 5.18
N ALA A 77 10.79 0.02 4.54
CA ALA A 77 9.38 0.35 4.74
C ALA A 77 8.44 -0.82 4.34
N ALA A 78 8.69 -1.45 3.19
CA ALA A 78 7.93 -2.61 2.73
C ALA A 78 8.08 -3.84 3.64
N ALA A 79 9.22 -3.97 4.32
CA ALA A 79 9.45 -4.97 5.36
C ALA A 79 8.84 -4.59 6.73
N GLY A 80 8.10 -3.49 6.83
CA GLY A 80 7.48 -3.01 8.07
C GLY A 80 8.48 -2.40 9.06
N ILE A 81 9.64 -1.96 8.58
CA ILE A 81 10.70 -1.36 9.39
C ILE A 81 10.71 0.14 9.15
N ASP A 82 10.57 0.93 10.21
CA ASP A 82 10.77 2.38 10.16
C ASP A 82 12.21 2.70 9.72
N PRO A 83 12.40 3.28 8.51
CA PRO A 83 13.72 3.60 7.97
C PRO A 83 14.51 4.58 8.85
N ALA A 84 13.84 5.45 9.61
CA ALA A 84 14.49 6.41 10.51
C ALA A 84 15.21 5.72 11.69
N THR A 85 14.81 4.50 12.05
CA THR A 85 15.42 3.71 13.13
C THR A 85 16.68 2.96 12.69
N VAL A 86 16.97 2.90 11.40
CA VAL A 86 18.12 2.17 10.85
C VAL A 86 19.31 3.10 10.76
N THR A 87 20.12 3.16 11.82
CA THR A 87 21.26 4.10 11.89
C THR A 87 22.60 3.42 11.62
N SER A 88 23.47 4.13 10.90
CA SER A 88 24.87 3.75 10.71
C SER A 88 25.61 3.69 12.05
N ALA A 89 26.84 3.15 12.05
CA ALA A 89 27.71 3.17 13.22
C ALA A 89 28.06 4.60 13.70
N ALA A 90 27.91 5.62 12.84
CA ALA A 90 28.09 7.02 13.20
C ALA A 90 26.80 7.71 13.68
N GLY A 91 25.66 6.99 13.65
CA GLY A 91 24.37 7.47 14.13
C GLY A 91 23.48 8.14 13.08
N SER A 92 23.85 8.12 11.79
CA SER A 92 23.04 8.69 10.72
C SER A 92 22.09 7.66 10.13
N SER A 93 20.83 8.03 9.93
CA SER A 93 19.83 7.24 9.20
C SER A 93 19.91 7.52 7.68
N PRO A 94 19.24 6.69 6.84
CA PRO A 94 19.09 6.98 5.42
C PRO A 94 18.34 8.30 5.18
N LEU A 95 17.37 8.64 6.03
CA LEU A 95 16.63 9.89 5.92
C LEU A 95 17.49 11.11 6.25
N ASP A 96 18.45 10.99 7.18
CA ASP A 96 19.41 12.06 7.46
C ASP A 96 20.26 12.36 6.21
N TYR A 97 20.76 11.31 5.54
CA TYR A 97 21.52 11.47 4.30
C TYR A 97 20.66 12.06 3.17
N LEU A 98 19.45 11.53 2.95
CA LEU A 98 18.55 12.03 1.92
C LEU A 98 18.14 13.48 2.17
N SER A 99 17.90 13.86 3.43
CA SER A 99 17.62 15.24 3.83
C SER A 99 18.81 16.17 3.55
N ALA A 100 20.03 15.72 3.86
CA ALA A 100 21.25 16.47 3.58
C ALA A 100 21.55 16.58 2.07
N SER A 101 21.06 15.62 1.27
CA SER A 101 21.26 15.59 -0.18
C SER A 101 20.22 16.40 -0.96
N ALA A 102 19.09 16.76 -0.34
CA ALA A 102 17.92 17.34 -1.00
C ALA A 102 18.22 18.59 -1.86
N GLU A 103 19.08 19.50 -1.37
CA GLU A 103 19.46 20.70 -2.12
C GLU A 103 20.20 20.37 -3.43
N SER A 104 20.99 19.29 -3.45
CA SER A 104 21.72 18.88 -4.66
C SER A 104 20.81 18.27 -5.74
N LEU A 105 19.56 17.94 -5.39
CA LEU A 105 18.57 17.34 -6.29
C LEU A 105 17.70 18.37 -7.02
N ALA A 106 17.89 19.67 -6.77
CA ALA A 106 17.05 20.75 -7.28
C ALA A 106 16.90 20.79 -8.81
N GLU A 107 17.88 20.27 -9.55
CA GLU A 107 17.88 20.23 -11.03
C GLU A 107 17.58 18.82 -11.59
N THR A 108 17.16 17.90 -10.73
CA THR A 108 16.91 16.49 -11.08
C THR A 108 15.53 16.05 -10.61
N PRO A 109 14.43 16.55 -11.22
CA PRO A 109 13.07 16.33 -10.71
C PRO A 109 12.68 14.84 -10.65
N GLY A 110 13.21 13.98 -11.54
CA GLY A 110 12.96 12.54 -11.45
C GLY A 110 13.58 11.88 -10.21
N LEU A 111 14.85 12.20 -9.92
CA LEU A 111 15.52 11.71 -8.72
C LEU A 111 14.94 12.34 -7.44
N ALA A 112 14.57 13.62 -7.49
CA ALA A 112 13.84 14.29 -6.41
C ALA A 112 12.50 13.58 -6.14
N GLY A 113 11.76 13.17 -7.18
CA GLY A 113 10.55 12.37 -7.06
C GLY A 113 10.79 11.01 -6.39
N LYS A 114 11.84 10.28 -6.81
CA LYS A 114 12.22 9.02 -6.16
C LYS A 114 12.58 9.20 -4.69
N VAL A 115 13.34 10.25 -4.35
CA VAL A 115 13.68 10.55 -2.96
C VAL A 115 12.45 11.00 -2.17
N ALA A 116 11.53 11.78 -2.76
CA ALA A 116 10.28 12.16 -2.12
C ALA A 116 9.43 10.93 -1.76
N LEU A 117 9.34 9.94 -2.66
CA LEU A 117 8.72 8.65 -2.37
C LEU A 117 9.37 7.95 -1.17
N ALA A 118 10.69 8.06 -0.98
CA ALA A 118 11.37 7.47 0.16
C ALA A 118 10.99 8.15 1.49
N PHE A 119 10.85 9.48 1.50
CA PHE A 119 10.28 10.18 2.65
C PHE A 119 8.84 9.69 2.94
N ILE A 120 8.00 9.61 1.91
CA ILE A 120 6.62 9.10 2.04
C ILE A 120 6.61 7.68 2.62
N ALA A 121 7.46 6.78 2.13
CA ALA A 121 7.56 5.40 2.61
C ALA A 121 7.97 5.31 4.09
N SER A 122 8.69 6.32 4.60
CA SER A 122 9.05 6.42 6.01
C SER A 122 8.02 7.15 6.89
N GLY A 123 6.93 7.65 6.30
CA GLY A 123 5.95 8.50 6.99
C GLY A 123 6.43 9.94 7.22
N ALA A 124 7.57 10.34 6.65
CA ALA A 124 8.09 11.70 6.71
C ALA A 124 7.54 12.55 5.56
N ASP A 125 7.31 13.84 5.83
CA ASP A 125 6.82 14.77 4.81
C ASP A 125 7.96 15.19 3.84
N PRO A 126 7.87 14.86 2.53
CA PRO A 126 8.86 15.27 1.53
C PRO A 126 8.93 16.79 1.30
N ARG A 127 7.99 17.56 1.86
CA ARG A 127 7.99 19.04 1.83
C ARG A 127 8.77 19.65 3.01
N ALA A 128 9.01 18.89 4.07
CA ALA A 128 9.54 19.40 5.35
C ALA A 128 11.00 19.00 5.65
N GLY A 129 11.73 18.43 4.68
CA GLY A 129 13.13 18.06 4.84
C GLY A 129 14.04 19.26 5.16
N SER A 130 15.05 19.08 6.00
CA SER A 130 15.97 20.12 6.50
C SER A 130 16.87 20.80 5.45
N GLY A 131 16.56 20.68 4.15
CA GLY A 131 17.40 21.14 3.03
C GLY A 131 16.64 21.68 1.81
N ALA A 132 15.52 21.08 1.39
CA ALA A 132 14.71 21.54 0.26
C ALA A 132 13.30 20.89 0.24
N ASN A 133 12.33 21.58 -0.36
CA ASN A 133 11.02 21.01 -0.68
C ASN A 133 11.14 20.17 -1.97
N LEU A 134 11.16 18.84 -1.82
CA LEU A 134 11.34 17.93 -2.95
C LEU A 134 10.13 17.94 -3.88
N ILE A 135 8.92 18.13 -3.35
CA ILE A 135 7.70 18.22 -4.16
C ILE A 135 7.70 19.49 -5.00
N GLU A 136 8.11 20.64 -4.44
CA GLU A 136 8.28 21.87 -5.22
C GLU A 136 9.35 21.70 -6.32
N THR A 137 10.42 20.96 -6.04
CA THR A 137 11.44 20.61 -7.06
C THR A 137 10.82 19.81 -8.21
N VAL A 138 9.96 18.83 -7.89
CA VAL A 138 9.25 18.05 -8.90
C VAL A 138 8.29 18.94 -9.69
N GLU A 139 7.41 19.69 -9.02
CA GLU A 139 6.40 20.57 -9.64
C GLU A 139 7.03 21.58 -10.59
N THR A 140 8.10 22.25 -10.17
CA THR A 140 8.81 23.26 -10.98
C THR A 140 9.69 22.66 -12.07
N GLY A 141 10.01 21.37 -11.98
CA GLY A 141 10.81 20.63 -12.94
C GLY A 141 10.06 20.14 -14.18
N PHE A 142 8.76 20.45 -14.34
CA PHE A 142 7.99 20.06 -15.52
C PHE A 142 8.50 20.75 -16.79
N ASN A 143 8.90 19.98 -17.79
CA ASN A 143 9.32 20.52 -19.08
C ASN A 143 8.17 20.50 -20.08
N THR A 144 7.57 21.67 -20.31
CA THR A 144 6.43 21.83 -21.24
C THR A 144 6.78 21.50 -22.70
N ASN A 145 8.05 21.44 -23.09
CA ASN A 145 8.45 21.08 -24.45
C ASN A 145 8.44 19.57 -24.68
N THR A 146 8.72 18.79 -23.63
CA THR A 146 8.78 17.32 -23.70
C THR A 146 7.55 16.67 -23.08
N GLY A 147 6.80 17.38 -22.23
CA GLY A 147 5.72 16.82 -21.42
C GLY A 147 6.22 15.97 -20.24
N MET A 148 7.52 16.04 -19.92
CA MET A 148 8.17 15.16 -18.94
C MET A 148 8.78 15.91 -17.77
N TYR A 149 8.96 15.18 -16.66
CA TYR A 149 9.80 15.58 -15.54
C TYR A 149 11.16 14.88 -15.70
N GLY A 150 12.24 15.64 -15.86
CA GLY A 150 13.58 15.08 -16.06
C GLY A 150 13.77 14.42 -17.43
N GLU A 151 14.85 13.66 -17.56
CA GLU A 151 15.20 12.96 -18.81
C GLU A 151 14.74 11.50 -18.78
N GLY A 152 13.97 11.08 -19.79
CA GLY A 152 13.48 9.72 -19.92
C GLY A 152 12.25 9.40 -19.08
N LEU A 153 11.61 8.29 -19.43
CA LEU A 153 10.31 7.93 -18.89
C LEU A 153 10.40 7.41 -17.46
N THR A 154 11.50 6.76 -17.06
CA THR A 154 11.72 6.32 -15.69
C THR A 154 11.72 7.50 -14.70
N ASN A 155 12.50 8.54 -15.00
CA ASN A 155 12.56 9.76 -14.18
C ASN A 155 11.21 10.47 -14.13
N HIS A 156 10.54 10.57 -15.28
CA HIS A 156 9.21 11.13 -15.37
C HIS A 156 8.20 10.38 -14.48
N THR A 157 8.28 9.05 -14.47
CA THR A 157 7.33 8.20 -13.74
C THR A 157 7.51 8.31 -12.22
N TYR A 158 8.74 8.38 -11.72
CA TYR A 158 8.99 8.62 -10.28
C TYR A 158 8.45 9.98 -9.83
N ALA A 159 8.60 11.02 -10.65
CA ALA A 159 8.01 12.33 -10.37
C ALA A 159 6.47 12.27 -10.31
N VAL A 160 5.83 11.63 -11.29
CA VAL A 160 4.37 11.47 -11.31
C VAL A 160 3.87 10.67 -10.10
N LEU A 161 4.55 9.58 -9.73
CA LEU A 161 4.24 8.80 -8.52
C LEU A 161 4.35 9.65 -7.26
N ALA A 162 5.39 10.48 -7.11
CA ALA A 162 5.56 11.36 -5.96
C ALA A 162 4.46 12.42 -5.85
N LEU A 163 4.06 13.03 -6.96
CA LEU A 163 2.96 14.00 -6.98
C LEU A 163 1.62 13.31 -6.64
N ALA A 164 1.36 12.13 -7.20
CA ALA A 164 0.15 11.37 -6.92
C ALA A 164 0.08 10.94 -5.44
N ALA A 165 1.19 10.48 -4.87
CA ALA A 165 1.26 10.03 -3.48
C ALA A 165 1.12 11.17 -2.45
N THR A 166 1.23 12.43 -2.89
CA THR A 166 1.14 13.61 -2.02
C THR A 166 -0.08 14.48 -2.31
N ASP A 167 -1.02 13.97 -3.12
CA ASP A 167 -2.20 14.69 -3.62
C ASP A 167 -1.86 16.08 -4.22
N SER A 168 -0.65 16.22 -4.79
CA SER A 168 -0.20 17.43 -5.48
C SER A 168 -0.84 17.53 -6.87
N GLU A 169 -0.89 18.74 -7.41
CA GLU A 169 -1.38 18.96 -8.78
C GLU A 169 -0.41 18.33 -9.79
N ILE A 170 -0.95 17.54 -10.72
CA ILE A 170 -0.21 16.91 -11.80
C ILE A 170 -0.61 17.59 -13.11
N GLU A 171 0.38 18.05 -13.85
CA GLU A 171 0.17 18.62 -15.18
C GLU A 171 -0.52 17.59 -16.09
N PRO A 172 -1.67 17.88 -16.72
CA PRO A 172 -2.37 16.91 -17.55
C PRO A 172 -1.50 16.31 -18.66
N ALA A 173 -0.60 17.13 -19.22
CA ALA A 173 0.36 16.69 -20.23
C ALA A 173 1.35 15.63 -19.71
N ALA A 174 1.63 15.57 -18.40
CA ALA A 174 2.44 14.51 -17.81
C ALA A 174 1.74 13.15 -17.90
N ILE A 175 0.44 13.10 -17.59
CA ILE A 175 -0.36 11.87 -17.70
C ILE A 175 -0.51 11.48 -19.18
N ASP A 176 -0.76 12.46 -20.06
CA ASP A 176 -0.83 12.24 -21.51
C ASP A 176 0.48 11.67 -22.05
N THR A 177 1.64 12.08 -21.52
CA THR A 177 2.94 11.53 -21.91
C THR A 177 3.08 10.05 -21.54
N LEU A 178 2.66 9.62 -20.34
CA LEU A 178 2.64 8.20 -19.99
C LEU A 178 1.78 7.40 -20.98
N LEU A 179 0.58 7.87 -21.28
CA LEU A 179 -0.34 7.15 -22.17
C LEU A 179 0.12 7.16 -23.63
N SER A 180 0.64 8.28 -24.13
CA SER A 180 1.00 8.44 -25.55
C SER A 180 2.36 7.86 -25.92
N THR A 181 3.19 7.51 -24.93
CA THR A 181 4.51 6.88 -25.16
C THR A 181 4.46 5.36 -25.14
N GLN A 182 3.30 4.75 -24.95
CA GLN A 182 3.13 3.30 -25.06
C GLN A 182 3.41 2.84 -26.50
N ILE A 183 4.23 1.80 -26.63
CA ILE A 183 4.56 1.15 -27.89
C ILE A 183 3.40 0.23 -28.29
N SER A 184 3.26 -0.06 -29.59
CA SER A 184 2.20 -0.92 -30.14
C SER A 184 2.17 -2.35 -29.59
N ASP A 185 3.26 -2.81 -28.96
CA ASP A 185 3.37 -4.11 -28.28
C ASP A 185 2.95 -4.05 -26.80
N GLY A 186 2.46 -2.90 -26.33
CA GLY A 186 2.02 -2.66 -24.95
C GLY A 186 3.12 -2.15 -24.02
N SER A 187 4.39 -2.15 -24.45
CA SER A 187 5.52 -1.78 -23.62
C SER A 187 5.77 -0.27 -23.54
N TRP A 188 6.62 0.12 -22.59
CA TRP A 188 7.27 1.42 -22.55
C TRP A 188 8.78 1.26 -22.53
N GLY A 189 9.48 2.16 -23.23
CA GLY A 189 10.94 2.20 -23.24
C GLY A 189 11.51 3.29 -22.34
N PHE A 190 12.69 3.04 -21.77
CA PHE A 190 13.42 3.94 -20.86
C PHE A 190 13.43 5.42 -21.26
N THR A 191 13.59 5.72 -22.56
CA THR A 191 13.67 7.11 -23.06
C THR A 191 12.32 7.72 -23.43
N GLY A 192 11.23 6.95 -23.41
CA GLY A 192 9.93 7.33 -23.97
C GLY A 192 9.82 7.18 -25.49
N ALA A 193 10.78 6.48 -26.12
CA ALA A 193 10.70 6.16 -27.54
C ALA A 193 9.58 5.16 -27.83
N THR A 194 8.79 5.44 -28.86
CA THR A 194 7.63 4.62 -29.27
C THR A 194 7.95 3.66 -30.42
N THR A 195 9.23 3.40 -30.67
CA THR A 195 9.66 2.50 -31.74
C THR A 195 9.55 1.05 -31.26
N GLU A 196 8.98 0.17 -32.07
CA GLU A 196 8.92 -1.26 -31.74
C GLU A 196 10.30 -1.83 -31.42
N GLY A 197 10.38 -2.61 -30.33
CA GLY A 197 11.63 -3.18 -29.84
C GLY A 197 12.50 -2.24 -28.99
N THR A 198 12.04 -1.02 -28.67
CA THR A 198 12.73 -0.15 -27.69
C THR A 198 12.14 -0.23 -26.29
N GLY A 199 11.08 -1.02 -26.09
CA GLY A 199 10.47 -1.24 -24.78
C GLY A 199 11.29 -2.17 -23.89
N ASP A 200 11.15 -1.97 -22.57
CA ASP A 200 11.80 -2.76 -21.54
C ASP A 200 10.85 -3.06 -20.38
N SER A 201 11.10 -4.14 -19.64
CA SER A 201 10.26 -4.59 -18.53
C SER A 201 10.25 -3.60 -17.37
N ASN A 202 11.40 -3.00 -17.04
CA ASN A 202 11.53 -2.14 -15.87
C ASN A 202 10.72 -0.85 -16.00
N THR A 203 10.83 -0.19 -17.15
CA THR A 203 10.08 1.03 -17.46
C THR A 203 8.60 0.72 -17.60
N THR A 204 8.24 -0.36 -18.30
CA THR A 204 6.85 -0.81 -18.41
C THR A 204 6.22 -1.04 -17.04
N ALA A 205 6.91 -1.78 -16.17
CA ALA A 205 6.45 -2.08 -14.83
C ALA A 205 6.29 -0.84 -13.94
N LEU A 206 7.19 0.13 -14.05
CA LEU A 206 7.08 1.39 -13.30
C LEU A 206 5.92 2.26 -13.81
N VAL A 207 5.70 2.34 -15.12
CA VAL A 207 4.57 3.07 -15.71
C VAL A 207 3.23 2.45 -15.31
N ILE A 208 3.13 1.12 -15.28
CA ILE A 208 1.94 0.41 -14.78
C ILE A 208 1.63 0.82 -13.35
N GLN A 209 2.62 0.86 -12.46
CA GLN A 209 2.44 1.27 -11.06
C GLN A 209 1.94 2.73 -10.96
N ALA A 210 2.49 3.64 -11.78
CA ALA A 210 2.04 5.04 -11.81
C ALA A 210 0.60 5.18 -12.30
N LEU A 211 0.24 4.51 -13.40
CA LEU A 211 -1.13 4.52 -13.94
C LEU A 211 -2.14 3.92 -12.94
N ALA A 212 -1.77 2.84 -12.26
CA ALA A 212 -2.58 2.23 -11.21
C ALA A 212 -2.77 3.18 -10.01
N ALA A 213 -1.70 3.85 -9.55
CA ALA A 213 -1.78 4.84 -8.47
C ALA A 213 -2.68 6.04 -8.84
N LEU A 214 -2.62 6.47 -10.10
CA LEU A 214 -3.49 7.52 -10.66
C LEU A 214 -4.92 7.05 -10.92
N LYS A 215 -5.19 5.74 -10.87
CA LYS A 215 -6.49 5.11 -11.21
C LYS A 215 -6.94 5.49 -12.62
N THR A 216 -6.03 5.38 -13.59
CA THR A 216 -6.27 5.70 -15.00
C THR A 216 -5.53 4.73 -15.92
N GLY A 217 -5.93 4.66 -17.19
CA GLY A 217 -5.20 3.89 -18.20
C GLY A 217 -5.38 2.37 -18.12
N ASP A 218 -6.55 1.87 -17.70
CA ASP A 218 -6.83 0.43 -17.55
C ASP A 218 -6.44 -0.43 -18.77
N ASP A 219 -6.75 0.04 -19.99
CA ASP A 219 -6.37 -0.65 -21.23
C ASP A 219 -4.84 -0.69 -21.39
N ALA A 220 -4.17 0.45 -21.15
CA ALA A 220 -2.72 0.56 -21.23
C ALA A 220 -2.02 -0.34 -20.19
N ILE A 221 -2.54 -0.38 -18.95
CA ILE A 221 -2.07 -1.29 -17.90
C ILE A 221 -2.20 -2.74 -18.35
N SER A 222 -3.36 -3.12 -18.89
CA SER A 222 -3.63 -4.48 -19.35
C SER A 222 -2.65 -4.90 -20.46
N GLU A 223 -2.44 -4.05 -21.46
CA GLU A 223 -1.48 -4.28 -22.54
C GLU A 223 -0.03 -4.36 -22.03
N GLY A 224 0.35 -3.52 -21.07
CA GLY A 224 1.67 -3.58 -20.43
C GLY A 224 1.90 -4.87 -19.64
N ILE A 225 0.90 -5.36 -18.92
CA ILE A 225 0.96 -6.66 -18.24
C ILE A 225 1.09 -7.78 -19.27
N GLU A 226 0.35 -7.74 -20.39
CA GLU A 226 0.50 -8.71 -21.48
C GLU A 226 1.92 -8.71 -22.04
N TYR A 227 2.53 -7.55 -22.26
CA TYR A 227 3.94 -7.43 -22.65
C TYR A 227 4.87 -8.10 -21.63
N LEU A 228 4.74 -7.78 -20.33
CA LEU A 228 5.59 -8.37 -19.28
C LEU A 228 5.49 -9.90 -19.24
N ARG A 229 4.30 -10.48 -19.48
CA ARG A 229 4.12 -11.93 -19.58
C ARG A 229 4.93 -12.55 -20.73
N THR A 230 5.21 -11.80 -21.81
CA THR A 230 6.04 -12.31 -22.92
C THR A 230 7.52 -12.39 -22.59
N LEU A 231 7.96 -11.71 -21.52
CA LEU A 231 9.36 -11.64 -21.10
C LEU A 231 9.74 -12.66 -20.04
N ALA A 232 8.81 -13.52 -19.61
CA ALA A 232 9.09 -14.59 -18.67
C ALA A 232 9.94 -15.70 -19.31
N ASP A 233 11.05 -16.05 -18.65
CA ASP A 233 11.86 -17.21 -19.00
C ASP A 233 11.22 -18.54 -18.56
N GLU A 234 11.92 -19.66 -18.76
CA GLU A 234 11.40 -21.00 -18.43
C GLU A 234 11.09 -21.20 -16.94
N ASN A 235 11.69 -20.39 -16.06
CA ASN A 235 11.49 -20.43 -14.61
C ASN A 235 10.52 -19.35 -14.11
N GLY A 236 10.04 -18.47 -15.00
CA GLY A 236 9.15 -17.37 -14.67
C GLY A 236 9.87 -16.09 -14.25
N ALA A 237 11.20 -16.01 -14.34
CA ALA A 237 11.92 -14.76 -14.13
C ALA A 237 11.76 -13.86 -15.37
N ILE A 238 11.67 -12.55 -15.15
CA ILE A 238 11.40 -11.57 -16.21
C ILE A 238 12.71 -11.05 -16.78
N ALA A 239 12.87 -11.14 -18.10
CA ALA A 239 13.98 -10.55 -18.82
C ALA A 239 13.85 -9.02 -18.89
N TYR A 240 14.98 -8.31 -19.04
CA TYR A 240 14.98 -6.86 -19.22
C TYR A 240 14.21 -6.43 -20.48
N ASP A 241 14.42 -7.13 -21.60
CA ASP A 241 13.75 -6.86 -22.87
C ASP A 241 13.66 -8.15 -23.72
N ALA A 242 13.11 -8.03 -24.93
CA ALA A 242 12.94 -9.15 -25.85
C ALA A 242 14.19 -9.45 -26.71
N SER A 243 15.35 -8.83 -26.46
CA SER A 243 16.52 -8.90 -27.34
C SER A 243 17.15 -10.30 -27.43
N THR A 244 16.95 -11.14 -26.42
CA THR A 244 17.45 -12.52 -26.34
C THR A 244 16.41 -13.56 -26.76
N ALA A 245 15.21 -13.14 -27.17
CA ALA A 245 14.15 -14.05 -27.58
C ALA A 245 14.58 -14.99 -28.73
N PRO A 246 14.15 -16.28 -28.73
CA PRO A 246 13.20 -16.88 -27.80
C PRO A 246 13.81 -17.38 -26.47
N ASP A 247 15.14 -17.39 -26.36
CA ASP A 247 15.87 -17.89 -25.19
C ASP A 247 16.08 -16.76 -24.18
N LEU A 248 14.96 -16.28 -23.61
CA LEU A 248 14.94 -15.20 -22.64
C LEU A 248 15.72 -15.56 -21.37
N ILE A 249 16.38 -14.57 -20.78
CA ILE A 249 17.16 -14.71 -19.55
C ILE A 249 16.62 -13.68 -18.57
N GLY A 250 15.92 -14.16 -17.54
CA GLY A 250 15.38 -13.31 -16.49
C GLY A 250 16.45 -12.85 -15.49
N ASP A 251 16.15 -11.74 -14.81
CA ASP A 251 17.01 -11.19 -13.76
C ASP A 251 16.23 -10.71 -12.54
N ALA A 252 16.92 -10.61 -11.40
CA ALA A 252 16.29 -10.27 -10.13
C ALA A 252 15.63 -8.89 -10.14
N ASN A 253 16.25 -7.89 -10.77
CA ASN A 253 15.78 -6.51 -10.78
C ASN A 253 14.51 -6.37 -11.62
N SER A 254 14.53 -6.89 -12.85
CA SER A 254 13.38 -6.92 -13.75
C SER A 254 12.22 -7.74 -13.19
N THR A 255 12.51 -8.90 -12.60
CA THR A 255 11.50 -9.74 -11.95
C THR A 255 10.85 -9.02 -10.76
N ALA A 256 11.64 -8.35 -9.93
CA ALA A 256 11.14 -7.65 -8.75
C ALA A 256 10.16 -6.52 -9.11
N VAL A 257 10.54 -5.62 -10.02
CA VAL A 257 9.66 -4.51 -10.42
C VAL A 257 8.43 -5.01 -11.20
N ALA A 258 8.55 -6.10 -11.96
CA ALA A 258 7.41 -6.73 -12.63
C ALA A 258 6.41 -7.35 -11.63
N ILE A 259 6.87 -7.97 -10.55
CA ILE A 259 5.99 -8.42 -9.45
C ILE A 259 5.20 -7.25 -8.90
N GLN A 260 5.85 -6.12 -8.61
CA GLN A 260 5.17 -4.93 -8.11
C GLN A 260 4.13 -4.38 -9.11
N ALA A 261 4.44 -4.39 -10.42
CA ALA A 261 3.47 -4.00 -11.44
C ALA A 261 2.24 -4.92 -11.48
N PHE A 262 2.43 -6.24 -11.35
CA PHE A 262 1.32 -7.19 -11.27
C PHE A 262 0.47 -6.94 -10.03
N VAL A 263 1.09 -6.74 -8.87
CA VAL A 263 0.35 -6.40 -7.63
C VAL A 263 -0.44 -5.11 -7.80
N ALA A 264 0.15 -4.06 -8.37
CA ALA A 264 -0.52 -2.79 -8.62
C ALA A 264 -1.71 -2.93 -9.59
N ALA A 265 -1.60 -3.82 -10.58
CA ALA A 265 -2.67 -4.13 -11.53
C ALA A 265 -3.73 -5.11 -10.98
N GLY A 266 -3.55 -5.66 -9.78
CA GLY A 266 -4.44 -6.68 -9.21
C GLY A 266 -4.29 -8.07 -9.84
N GLU A 267 -3.14 -8.34 -10.45
CA GLU A 267 -2.77 -9.58 -11.13
C GLU A 267 -1.94 -10.50 -10.21
N ASP A 268 -1.96 -11.80 -10.47
CA ASP A 268 -1.25 -12.81 -9.66
C ASP A 268 0.24 -12.91 -10.07
N PRO A 269 1.20 -12.60 -9.17
CA PRO A 269 2.62 -12.66 -9.47
C PRO A 269 3.30 -13.97 -9.01
N SER A 270 2.55 -14.99 -8.57
CA SER A 270 3.10 -16.17 -7.86
C SER A 270 4.27 -16.86 -8.57
N GLY A 271 4.22 -17.01 -9.90
CA GLY A 271 5.32 -17.63 -10.67
C GLY A 271 6.60 -16.80 -10.65
N MET A 272 6.49 -15.47 -10.69
CA MET A 272 7.65 -14.58 -10.59
C MET A 272 8.23 -14.56 -9.18
N ILE A 273 7.40 -14.69 -8.13
CA ILE A 273 7.88 -14.79 -6.75
C ILE A 273 8.77 -16.02 -6.58
N GLU A 274 8.30 -17.18 -7.07
CA GLU A 274 9.09 -18.42 -7.02
C GLU A 274 10.43 -18.23 -7.71
N ALA A 275 10.43 -17.65 -8.92
CA ALA A 275 11.65 -17.34 -9.66
C ALA A 275 12.57 -16.38 -8.90
N LEU A 276 12.04 -15.28 -8.36
CA LEU A 276 12.81 -14.26 -7.65
C LEU A 276 13.56 -14.84 -6.46
N THR A 277 12.95 -15.74 -5.68
CA THR A 277 13.61 -16.36 -4.53
C THR A 277 14.86 -17.19 -4.89
N THR A 278 15.00 -17.61 -6.15
CA THR A 278 16.19 -18.34 -6.61
C THR A 278 17.43 -17.45 -6.78
N PHE A 279 17.24 -16.12 -6.82
CA PHE A 279 18.34 -15.14 -6.92
C PHE A 279 18.96 -14.79 -5.56
N GLN A 280 18.49 -15.36 -4.45
CA GLN A 280 19.02 -15.07 -3.12
C GLN A 280 20.23 -15.96 -2.77
N ASN A 281 21.36 -15.34 -2.47
CA ASN A 281 22.55 -15.96 -1.92
C ASN A 281 22.34 -16.40 -0.46
N GLU A 282 23.17 -17.34 0.01
CA GLU A 282 23.10 -17.87 1.39
C GLU A 282 23.27 -16.79 2.48
N ASN A 283 23.91 -15.66 2.16
CA ASN A 283 24.12 -14.53 3.06
C ASN A 283 22.94 -13.53 3.09
N GLY A 284 21.86 -13.81 2.35
CA GLY A 284 20.66 -12.98 2.27
C GLY A 284 20.64 -11.97 1.12
N ALA A 285 21.78 -11.66 0.50
CA ALA A 285 21.84 -10.78 -0.66
C ALA A 285 21.20 -11.41 -1.89
N PHE A 286 20.71 -10.59 -2.81
CA PHE A 286 20.32 -11.05 -4.14
C PHE A 286 21.41 -10.72 -5.15
N PHE A 287 21.64 -11.64 -6.09
CA PHE A 287 22.49 -11.39 -7.25
C PHE A 287 21.63 -10.97 -8.46
N TRP A 288 22.25 -10.36 -9.46
CA TRP A 288 21.52 -9.84 -10.63
C TRP A 288 21.02 -10.97 -11.55
N GLN A 289 21.95 -11.79 -12.05
CA GLN A 289 21.66 -12.91 -12.96
C GLN A 289 22.53 -14.13 -12.60
N ALA A 290 22.10 -15.33 -12.97
CA ALA A 290 22.82 -16.57 -12.62
C ALA A 290 24.28 -16.63 -13.13
N GLU A 291 24.59 -15.92 -14.23
CA GLU A 291 25.97 -15.78 -14.73
C GLU A 291 26.84 -14.84 -13.87
N PHE A 292 26.20 -13.94 -13.11
CA PHE A 292 26.83 -12.93 -12.25
C PHE A 292 26.33 -13.10 -10.80
N PRO A 293 26.73 -14.18 -10.10
CA PRO A 293 26.18 -14.55 -8.78
C PRO A 293 26.70 -13.70 -7.61
N ASP A 294 27.44 -12.63 -7.89
CA ASP A 294 27.96 -11.72 -6.87
C ASP A 294 26.81 -10.91 -6.23
N ASP A 295 26.97 -10.59 -4.95
CA ASP A 295 25.99 -9.79 -4.19
C ASP A 295 25.74 -8.44 -4.88
N SER A 296 24.45 -8.09 -5.02
CA SER A 296 24.02 -6.83 -5.61
C SER A 296 23.12 -6.06 -4.66
N LEU A 297 23.54 -4.85 -4.28
CA LEU A 297 22.74 -3.99 -3.41
C LEU A 297 21.41 -3.63 -4.04
N LEU A 298 21.40 -3.28 -5.33
CA LEU A 298 20.18 -2.92 -6.04
C LEU A 298 19.24 -4.11 -6.20
N ALA A 299 19.75 -5.30 -6.54
CA ALA A 299 18.91 -6.50 -6.63
C ALA A 299 18.30 -6.82 -5.25
N THR A 300 19.08 -6.72 -4.18
CA THR A 300 18.61 -6.99 -2.81
C THR A 300 17.55 -5.99 -2.38
N ALA A 301 17.79 -4.68 -2.57
CA ALA A 301 16.87 -3.63 -2.19
C ALA A 301 15.56 -3.70 -2.99
N GLN A 302 15.61 -4.03 -4.28
CA GLN A 302 14.41 -4.12 -5.12
C GLN A 302 13.63 -5.42 -4.91
N ALA A 303 14.31 -6.52 -4.55
CA ALA A 303 13.63 -7.79 -4.26
C ALA A 303 12.73 -7.71 -3.02
N VAL A 304 13.09 -6.91 -2.00
CA VAL A 304 12.34 -6.85 -0.73
C VAL A 304 10.89 -6.35 -0.92
N PRO A 305 10.62 -5.18 -1.53
CA PRO A 305 9.24 -4.76 -1.80
C PRO A 305 8.45 -5.73 -2.67
N ALA A 306 9.10 -6.36 -3.65
CA ALA A 306 8.48 -7.37 -4.50
C ALA A 306 8.03 -8.61 -3.69
N LEU A 307 8.91 -9.13 -2.82
CA LEU A 307 8.58 -10.23 -1.92
C LEU A 307 7.57 -9.81 -0.85
N ALA A 308 7.55 -8.54 -0.43
CA ALA A 308 6.52 -8.02 0.47
C ALA A 308 5.16 -7.83 -0.22
N LEU A 309 5.09 -7.95 -1.56
CA LEU A 309 3.93 -7.61 -2.38
C LEU A 309 3.46 -6.17 -2.17
N VAL A 310 4.42 -5.24 -2.08
CA VAL A 310 4.17 -3.81 -1.90
C VAL A 310 4.61 -3.07 -3.15
N PRO A 311 3.70 -2.56 -4.00
CA PRO A 311 4.04 -1.73 -5.14
C PRO A 311 4.39 -0.30 -4.71
N LEU A 312 4.97 0.47 -5.63
CA LEU A 312 5.08 1.93 -5.46
C LEU A 312 3.73 2.62 -5.70
N PRO A 313 3.43 3.72 -4.98
CA PRO A 313 4.20 4.26 -3.85
C PRO A 313 4.13 3.35 -2.61
N VAL A 314 5.27 3.14 -1.95
CA VAL A 314 5.32 2.48 -0.64
C VAL A 314 4.89 3.51 0.40
N PHE A 315 3.99 3.12 1.29
CA PHE A 315 3.62 3.90 2.48
C PHE A 315 4.19 3.21 3.72
N PRO A 316 4.41 3.92 4.83
CA PRO A 316 4.76 3.28 6.09
C PRO A 316 3.72 2.20 6.36
N ALA A 317 4.18 1.02 6.79
CA ALA A 317 3.27 0.08 7.41
C ALA A 317 2.52 0.88 8.47
N GLU A 318 1.19 0.91 8.40
CA GLU A 318 0.34 1.49 9.44
C GLU A 318 0.87 0.93 10.76
N THR A 319 1.66 1.72 11.49
CA THR A 319 1.99 1.38 12.86
C THR A 319 0.63 1.44 13.49
N ASP A 320 0.05 0.29 13.86
CA ASP A 320 -1.17 0.22 14.65
C ASP A 320 -1.12 1.41 15.61
N ALA A 321 -1.93 2.43 15.31
CA ALA A 321 -1.90 3.67 16.04
C ALA A 321 -2.30 3.29 17.46
N GLN A 322 -1.32 3.13 18.35
CA GLN A 322 -1.50 2.75 19.75
C GLN A 322 -2.67 1.78 20.03
N ASP A 323 -2.49 0.46 19.89
CA ASP A 323 -3.39 -0.53 20.51
C ASP A 323 -4.90 -0.15 20.46
N THR A 324 -5.45 0.07 19.26
CA THR A 324 -6.89 0.22 19.02
C THR A 324 -7.59 -1.13 18.88
N SER A 325 -7.00 -2.22 19.39
CA SER A 325 -7.46 -3.61 19.19
C SER A 325 -8.94 -3.85 19.57
N GLY A 326 -9.54 -2.98 20.40
CA GLY A 326 -10.97 -2.96 20.69
C GLY A 326 -11.86 -2.15 19.73
N VAL A 327 -11.33 -1.09 19.12
CA VAL A 327 -12.09 -0.10 18.33
C VAL A 327 -12.15 -0.49 16.86
N ASP A 328 -11.03 -0.90 16.26
CA ASP A 328 -11.02 -1.40 14.87
C ASP A 328 -11.80 -2.71 14.75
N ALA A 329 -11.78 -3.54 15.79
CA ALA A 329 -12.65 -4.71 15.89
C ALA A 329 -14.13 -4.31 15.94
N ALA A 330 -14.50 -3.29 16.72
CA ALA A 330 -15.88 -2.85 16.85
C ALA A 330 -16.42 -2.25 15.54
N LEU A 331 -15.65 -1.41 14.87
CA LEU A 331 -16.01 -0.85 13.56
C LEU A 331 -16.03 -1.94 12.47
N SER A 332 -15.06 -2.85 12.47
CA SER A 332 -15.01 -3.98 11.53
C SER A 332 -16.23 -4.90 11.68
N VAL A 333 -16.65 -5.19 12.91
CA VAL A 333 -17.87 -5.95 13.19
C VAL A 333 -19.12 -5.16 12.78
N ALA A 334 -19.16 -3.85 13.08
CA ALA A 334 -20.31 -3.02 12.75
C ALA A 334 -20.51 -2.85 11.23
N ARG A 335 -19.44 -2.95 10.42
CA ARG A 335 -19.50 -2.93 8.95
C ARG A 335 -19.98 -4.24 8.32
N GLN A 336 -20.06 -5.34 9.06
CA GLN A 336 -20.54 -6.60 8.50
C GLN A 336 -22.05 -6.52 8.22
N PRO A 337 -22.54 -7.16 7.14
CA PRO A 337 -23.97 -7.30 6.89
C PRO A 337 -24.70 -7.83 8.12
N ALA A 338 -25.76 -7.14 8.52
CA ALA A 338 -26.57 -7.50 9.67
C ALA A 338 -27.86 -8.22 9.23
N GLU A 339 -28.33 -9.14 10.07
CA GLU A 339 -29.69 -9.66 9.91
C GLU A 339 -30.72 -8.57 10.23
N GLN A 340 -31.89 -8.65 9.61
CA GLN A 340 -33.00 -7.74 9.90
C GLN A 340 -33.39 -7.81 11.37
N ALA A 341 -33.26 -6.68 12.07
CA ALA A 341 -33.64 -6.57 13.48
C ALA A 341 -35.10 -6.14 13.65
N ALA A 342 -35.76 -6.67 14.69
CA ALA A 342 -37.09 -6.23 15.09
C ALA A 342 -37.05 -4.80 15.63
N ASP A 343 -38.07 -4.00 15.31
CA ASP A 343 -38.20 -2.59 15.73
C ASP A 343 -37.11 -1.64 15.17
N CYS A 344 -36.45 -2.05 14.08
CA CYS A 344 -35.50 -1.22 13.32
C CYS A 344 -35.95 -1.03 11.86
N VAL A 345 -35.43 0.01 11.21
CA VAL A 345 -35.53 0.18 9.76
C VAL A 345 -34.36 -0.56 9.12
N TYR A 346 -34.64 -1.67 8.45
CA TYR A 346 -33.64 -2.44 7.73
C TYR A 346 -33.56 -2.01 6.26
N PHE A 347 -32.34 -1.83 5.76
CA PHE A 347 -32.07 -1.39 4.41
C PHE A 347 -31.44 -2.53 3.60
N GLU A 348 -32.22 -3.18 2.72
CA GLU A 348 -31.74 -4.32 1.93
C GLU A 348 -30.52 -4.00 1.05
N ILE A 349 -30.40 -2.75 0.58
CA ILE A 349 -29.33 -2.29 -0.31
C ILE A 349 -27.96 -2.35 0.38
N THR A 350 -27.90 -1.97 1.67
CA THR A 350 -26.65 -1.98 2.44
C THR A 350 -26.58 -3.10 3.47
N GLN A 351 -27.67 -3.85 3.65
CA GLN A 351 -27.79 -4.92 4.64
C GLN A 351 -27.54 -4.45 6.08
N HIS A 352 -27.97 -3.22 6.39
CA HIS A 352 -27.80 -2.61 7.72
C HIS A 352 -29.12 -2.11 8.30
N ASN A 353 -29.16 -2.02 9.64
CA ASN A 353 -30.30 -1.51 10.39
C ASN A 353 -30.04 -0.09 10.88
N ALA A 354 -31.06 0.77 10.87
CA ALA A 354 -31.11 1.95 11.74
C ALA A 354 -32.16 1.68 12.83
N CYS A 355 -31.77 1.81 14.10
CA CYS A 355 -32.61 1.48 15.24
C CYS A 355 -32.85 2.71 16.13
N GLY A 356 -33.86 2.62 17.01
CA GLY A 356 -34.07 3.56 18.11
C GLY A 356 -33.92 5.05 17.76
N LEU A 357 -33.12 5.76 18.57
CA LEU A 357 -32.92 7.22 18.45
C LEU A 357 -32.27 7.62 17.13
N PHE A 358 -31.39 6.79 16.57
CA PHE A 358 -30.75 7.08 15.29
C PHE A 358 -31.71 6.92 14.12
N ALA A 359 -32.60 5.92 14.13
CA ALA A 359 -33.67 5.81 13.15
C ALA A 359 -34.67 6.98 13.22
N GLU A 360 -35.03 7.38 14.43
CA GLU A 360 -35.90 8.54 14.68
C GLU A 360 -35.25 9.83 14.15
N PHE A 361 -33.98 10.06 14.48
CA PHE A 361 -33.23 11.23 14.02
C PHE A 361 -33.05 11.23 12.50
N TRP A 362 -32.66 10.10 11.91
CA TRP A 362 -32.52 9.93 10.46
C TRP A 362 -33.82 10.30 9.76
N THR A 363 -34.94 9.75 10.23
CA THR A 363 -36.28 10.00 9.65
C THR A 363 -36.71 11.46 9.80
N ALA A 364 -36.49 12.06 10.97
CA ALA A 364 -36.92 13.42 11.27
C ALA A 364 -36.11 14.49 10.52
N ASN A 365 -34.85 14.21 10.16
CA ASN A 365 -33.91 15.21 9.64
C ASN A 365 -33.56 15.06 8.14
N GLY A 366 -34.40 14.34 7.39
CA GLY A 366 -34.31 14.28 5.92
C GLY A 366 -33.90 12.93 5.33
N GLY A 367 -33.59 11.96 6.19
CA GLY A 367 -33.37 10.56 5.86
C GLY A 367 -32.40 10.36 4.70
N LEU A 368 -32.81 9.54 3.73
CA LEU A 368 -31.98 9.11 2.62
C LEU A 368 -31.35 10.27 1.83
N MET A 369 -32.10 11.36 1.62
CA MET A 369 -31.63 12.49 0.82
C MET A 369 -30.49 13.27 1.48
N ILE A 370 -30.40 13.25 2.81
CA ILE A 370 -29.43 14.04 3.57
C ILE A 370 -28.29 13.14 4.07
N PHE A 371 -28.63 11.99 4.67
CA PHE A 371 -27.65 11.15 5.36
C PHE A 371 -27.24 9.92 4.56
N GLY A 372 -28.08 9.48 3.61
CA GLY A 372 -27.86 8.24 2.88
C GLY A 372 -28.27 6.98 3.65
N TYR A 373 -27.85 5.83 3.14
CA TYR A 373 -28.03 4.54 3.79
C TYR A 373 -27.05 4.36 4.97
N PRO A 374 -27.42 3.57 6.00
CA PRO A 374 -26.45 3.14 7.01
C PRO A 374 -25.40 2.23 6.39
N MET A 375 -24.15 2.46 6.80
CA MET A 375 -22.95 1.71 6.39
C MET A 375 -22.38 0.85 7.51
N THR A 376 -22.92 1.00 8.73
CA THR A 376 -22.60 0.19 9.89
C THR A 376 -23.84 -0.05 10.74
N GLU A 377 -23.80 -1.02 11.65
CA GLU A 377 -24.65 -1.03 12.84
C GLU A 377 -24.20 0.03 13.86
N GLU A 378 -25.01 0.26 14.89
CA GLU A 378 -24.60 1.06 16.06
C GLU A 378 -23.48 0.36 16.82
N PHE A 379 -22.42 1.08 17.16
CA PHE A 379 -21.31 0.56 17.96
C PHE A 379 -20.70 1.66 18.83
N VAL A 380 -19.82 1.26 19.75
CA VAL A 380 -19.09 2.21 20.62
C VAL A 380 -17.73 2.49 20.00
N ASP A 381 -17.43 3.76 19.71
CA ASP A 381 -16.15 4.18 19.13
C ASP A 381 -15.03 4.35 20.17
N GLU A 382 -13.84 4.77 19.72
CA GLU A 382 -12.66 5.03 20.56
C GLU A 382 -12.88 6.05 21.67
N SER A 383 -13.81 6.99 21.48
CA SER A 383 -14.15 8.01 22.48
C SER A 383 -15.07 7.46 23.57
N GLY A 384 -15.54 6.21 23.43
CA GLY A 384 -16.55 5.60 24.30
C GLY A 384 -17.98 6.03 23.95
N MET A 385 -18.18 6.65 22.78
CA MET A 385 -19.47 7.15 22.34
C MET A 385 -20.19 6.13 21.47
N THR A 386 -21.50 5.99 21.65
CA THR A 386 -22.30 5.19 20.71
C THR A 386 -22.50 5.97 19.43
N VAL A 387 -22.06 5.39 18.31
CA VAL A 387 -22.09 6.01 16.99
C VAL A 387 -22.62 5.05 15.93
N GLN A 388 -23.05 5.62 14.81
CA GLN A 388 -23.37 4.87 13.60
C GLN A 388 -22.97 5.69 12.36
N TYR A 389 -22.36 5.03 11.37
CA TYR A 389 -21.99 5.67 10.12
C TYR A 389 -23.07 5.45 9.06
N PHE A 390 -23.43 6.55 8.41
CA PHE A 390 -24.21 6.59 7.19
C PHE A 390 -23.33 7.09 6.05
N GLU A 391 -23.73 6.88 4.80
CA GLU A 391 -22.96 7.29 3.61
C GLU A 391 -22.46 8.75 3.65
N ARG A 392 -23.17 9.64 4.35
CA ARG A 392 -22.90 11.09 4.36
C ARG A 392 -22.77 11.71 5.76
N ALA A 393 -22.83 10.91 6.82
CA ALA A 393 -22.73 11.44 8.19
C ALA A 393 -22.39 10.35 9.22
N ARG A 394 -21.70 10.73 10.30
CA ARG A 394 -21.63 9.96 11.55
C ARG A 394 -22.65 10.52 12.53
N PHE A 395 -23.51 9.65 13.06
CA PHE A 395 -24.43 10.00 14.14
C PHE A 395 -23.79 9.65 15.48
N GLU A 396 -23.99 10.53 16.46
CA GLU A 396 -23.39 10.46 17.79
C GLU A 396 -24.49 10.55 18.84
N TRP A 397 -24.51 9.60 19.78
CA TRP A 397 -25.43 9.64 20.91
C TRP A 397 -24.81 10.36 22.11
N HIS A 398 -25.51 11.38 22.61
CA HIS A 398 -25.09 12.18 23.76
C HIS A 398 -26.04 11.96 24.95
N PRO A 399 -25.77 10.97 25.82
CA PRO A 399 -26.65 10.65 26.95
C PRO A 399 -26.85 11.81 27.94
N ASP A 400 -25.86 12.71 28.05
CA ASP A 400 -25.93 13.90 28.91
C ASP A 400 -26.99 14.92 28.45
N LEU A 401 -27.47 14.80 27.20
CA LEU A 401 -28.48 15.66 26.59
C LEU A 401 -29.85 14.96 26.48
N SER A 402 -30.07 13.88 27.23
CA SER A 402 -31.27 13.07 27.11
C SER A 402 -32.57 13.85 27.33
N GLY A 403 -33.54 13.62 26.43
CA GLY A 403 -34.82 14.33 26.41
C GLY A 403 -34.77 15.72 25.75
N THR A 404 -33.66 16.07 25.09
CA THR A 404 -33.54 17.30 24.30
C THR A 404 -33.41 16.98 22.80
N PRO A 405 -33.62 17.97 21.90
CA PRO A 405 -33.38 17.78 20.46
C PRO A 405 -31.92 17.47 20.08
N TYR A 406 -30.98 17.53 21.03
CA TYR A 406 -29.55 17.35 20.82
C TYR A 406 -29.03 16.02 21.39
N GLU A 407 -29.93 15.10 21.75
CA GLU A 407 -29.59 13.76 22.22
C GLU A 407 -28.90 12.91 21.12
N VAL A 408 -29.15 13.24 19.84
CA VAL A 408 -28.40 12.75 18.69
C VAL A 408 -27.81 13.95 17.94
N LEU A 409 -26.51 13.94 17.67
CA LEU A 409 -25.82 14.97 16.90
C LEU A 409 -25.05 14.35 15.73
N LEU A 410 -24.62 15.21 14.81
CA LEU A 410 -23.73 14.84 13.73
C LEU A 410 -22.29 15.08 14.15
N GLY A 411 -21.44 14.08 13.92
CA GLY A 411 -20.02 14.18 14.19
C GLY A 411 -19.36 15.30 13.40
N ARG A 412 -18.38 15.98 14.03
CA ARG A 412 -17.68 17.12 13.43
C ARG A 412 -16.47 16.62 12.64
N LEU A 413 -16.71 15.70 11.71
CA LEU A 413 -15.67 14.97 10.97
C LEU A 413 -14.63 15.90 10.31
N GLY A 414 -15.04 17.09 9.85
CA GLY A 414 -14.11 18.08 9.28
C GLY A 414 -13.27 18.84 10.31
N ALA A 415 -13.71 18.98 11.56
CA ALA A 415 -12.90 19.56 12.64
C ALA A 415 -11.95 18.52 13.23
N GLU A 416 -12.40 17.27 13.35
CA GLU A 416 -11.56 16.14 13.78
C GLU A 416 -10.37 15.94 12.84
N HIS A 417 -10.60 16.00 11.52
CA HIS A 417 -9.52 15.91 10.54
C HIS A 417 -8.46 17.03 10.70
N ILE A 418 -8.86 18.23 11.15
CA ILE A 418 -7.94 19.36 11.38
C ILE A 418 -7.19 19.17 12.71
N ASP A 419 -7.88 18.75 13.77
CA ASP A 419 -7.28 18.57 15.10
C ASP A 419 -6.29 17.39 15.15
N HIS A 420 -6.44 16.37 14.28
CA HIS A 420 -5.47 15.30 14.11
C HIS A 420 -4.21 15.70 13.33
N ALA A 421 -4.28 16.73 12.48
CA ALA A 421 -3.13 17.25 11.73
C ALA A 421 -2.20 18.14 12.58
N ASP A 422 -2.66 18.58 13.75
CA ASP A 422 -1.98 19.53 14.64
C ASP A 422 -1.43 18.89 15.94
N GLN A 423 -1.46 17.56 16.09
CA GLN A 423 -0.78 16.89 17.22
C GLN A 423 0.61 16.40 16.79
N PRO A 424 1.69 16.89 17.43
CA PRO A 424 3.08 16.62 17.03
C PRO A 424 3.55 15.21 17.30
#